data_AF-A0A8T1EFC2-F1
#
_entry.id   AF-A0A8T1EFC2-F1
#
_cell.length_a   1.000
_cell.length_b   1.000
_cell.length_c   1.000
_cell.angle_alpha   90.00
_cell.angle_beta   90.00
_cell.angle_gamma   90.00
#
_symmetry.space_group_name_H-M   'P 1'
#
loop_
_entity.id
_entity.type
_entity.pdbx_description
1 polymer ?
#
loop_
_entity_poly.entity_id
_entity_poly.type
_entity_poly.pdbx_seq_one_letter_code
_entity_poly.pdbx_strand_id
1 'polypeptide(L)'
;MVHRYFRLLEFISDDGTLADFLPGPAANRRLRKFLDDISKIESVSKELQSSSVMLGCIWTDYWSYTRHSPPTSVSSLACIVLSPPFEATCVKVFAGKADELSRAEATSPRRLVVEAMS
;
A
#
# COMPACT_ATOMS: atom_id res chain seq x y z
N MET A 1 17.22 -5.25 3.51
CA MET A 1 18.46 -6.02 3.83
C MET A 1 19.70 -5.47 3.12
N VAL A 2 19.70 -5.31 1.78
CA VAL A 2 20.87 -4.80 1.01
C VAL A 2 21.28 -3.37 1.41
N HIS A 3 20.33 -2.50 1.73
CA HIS A 3 20.62 -1.15 2.20
C HIS A 3 21.38 -1.12 3.54
N ARG A 4 21.10 -2.10 4.41
CA ARG A 4 21.78 -2.26 5.71
C ARG A 4 23.18 -2.82 5.51
N TYR A 5 23.36 -3.73 4.55
CA TYR A 5 24.67 -4.26 4.17
C TYR A 5 25.62 -3.13 3.75
N PHE A 6 25.21 -2.22 2.85
CA PHE A 6 26.09 -1.11 2.44
C PHE A 6 26.40 -0.12 3.58
N ARG A 7 25.46 0.12 4.50
CA ARG A 7 25.70 0.95 5.68
C ARG A 7 26.72 0.31 6.63
N LEU A 8 26.73 -1.01 6.75
CA LEU A 8 27.66 -1.75 7.61
C LEU A 8 29.01 -1.99 6.92
N LEU A 9 29.03 -2.05 5.58
CA LEU A 9 30.24 -2.25 4.79
C LEU A 9 31.31 -1.19 5.07
N GLU A 10 30.90 0.06 5.31
CA GLU A 10 31.81 1.17 5.67
C GLU A 10 32.57 0.93 6.99
N PHE A 11 31.98 0.15 7.92
CA PHE A 11 32.59 -0.17 9.21
C PHE A 11 33.40 -1.47 9.19
N ILE A 12 33.08 -2.37 8.27
CA ILE A 12 33.66 -3.71 8.18
C ILE A 12 34.85 -3.76 7.21
N SER A 13 34.94 -2.80 6.28
CA SER A 13 35.98 -2.79 5.24
C SER A 13 37.41 -2.66 5.78
N ASP A 14 37.60 -2.15 7.00
CA ASP A 14 38.92 -2.02 7.65
C ASP A 14 39.34 -3.30 8.41
N ASP A 15 38.41 -4.21 8.68
CA ASP A 15 38.69 -5.49 9.34
C ASP A 15 39.16 -6.53 8.34
N GLY A 16 40.48 -6.68 8.21
CA GLY A 16 41.13 -7.65 7.32
C GLY A 16 40.70 -9.12 7.56
N THR A 17 40.17 -9.45 8.74
CA THR A 17 39.63 -10.78 9.05
C THR A 17 38.27 -11.06 8.41
N LEU A 18 37.50 -10.02 8.07
CA LEU A 18 36.19 -10.15 7.45
C LEU A 18 36.22 -10.02 5.93
N ALA A 19 37.35 -9.57 5.36
CA ALA A 19 37.53 -9.35 3.93
C ALA A 19 37.19 -10.60 3.09
N ASP A 20 37.52 -11.80 3.59
CA ASP A 20 37.27 -13.07 2.91
C ASP A 20 35.78 -13.44 2.84
N PHE A 21 34.96 -12.87 3.72
CA PHE A 21 33.51 -13.10 3.76
C PHE A 21 32.72 -12.05 2.96
N LEU A 22 33.38 -10.99 2.50
CA LEU A 22 32.72 -9.93 1.75
C LEU A 22 32.56 -10.34 0.27
N PRO A 23 31.38 -10.09 -0.33
CA PRO A 23 31.22 -10.17 -1.77
C PRO A 23 32.30 -9.35 -2.49
N GLY A 24 32.87 -9.92 -3.55
CA GLY A 24 33.90 -9.22 -4.32
C GLY A 24 33.43 -7.87 -4.89
N PRO A 25 34.36 -6.98 -5.29
CA PRO A 25 34.04 -5.60 -5.72
C PRO A 25 33.01 -5.54 -6.86
N ALA A 26 33.07 -6.49 -7.79
CA ALA A 26 32.12 -6.60 -8.89
C ALA A 26 30.70 -6.93 -8.43
N ALA A 27 30.54 -7.80 -7.43
CA ALA A 27 29.25 -8.14 -6.84
C ALA A 27 28.66 -6.94 -6.08
N ASN A 28 29.49 -6.21 -5.32
CA ASN A 28 29.09 -4.97 -4.65
C ASN A 28 28.60 -3.91 -5.65
N ARG A 29 29.26 -3.73 -6.79
CA ARG A 29 28.81 -2.80 -7.84
C ARG A 29 27.44 -3.18 -8.41
N ARG A 30 27.19 -4.48 -8.63
CA ARG A 30 25.89 -4.98 -9.09
C ARG A 30 24.79 -4.77 -8.05
N LEU A 31 25.07 -5.06 -6.78
CA LEU A 31 24.14 -4.84 -5.67
C LEU A 31 23.77 -3.36 -5.50
N ARG A 32 24.74 -2.45 -5.69
CA ARG A 32 24.51 -1.01 -5.67
C ARG A 32 23.56 -0.58 -6.79
N LYS A 33 23.83 -1.01 -8.02
CA LYS A 33 22.96 -0.72 -9.17
C LYS A 33 21.54 -1.25 -8.96
N PHE A 34 21.42 -2.47 -8.44
CA PHE A 34 20.12 -3.07 -8.13
C PHE A 34 19.34 -2.27 -7.07
N LEU A 35 20.03 -1.74 -6.06
CA LEU A 35 19.42 -0.91 -5.03
C LEU A 35 18.91 0.42 -5.60
N ASP A 36 19.67 1.06 -6.49
CA ASP A 36 19.24 2.27 -7.20
C ASP A 36 18.00 1.99 -8.07
N ASP A 37 17.97 0.86 -8.77
CA ASP A 37 16.85 0.46 -9.61
C ASP A 37 15.58 0.21 -8.77
N ILE A 38 15.70 -0.47 -7.62
CA ILE A 38 14.58 -0.61 -6.68
C ILE A 38 14.08 0.74 -6.19
N SER A 39 14.98 1.64 -5.82
CA SER A 39 14.59 2.98 -5.34
C SER A 39 13.83 3.77 -6.39
N LYS A 40 14.21 3.65 -7.67
CA LYS A 40 13.48 4.27 -8.79
C LYS A 40 12.10 3.65 -8.97
N ILE A 41 12.01 2.32 -8.95
CA ILE A 41 10.73 1.60 -9.06
C ILE A 41 9.80 2.00 -7.91
N GLU A 42 10.32 2.11 -6.69
CA GLU A 42 9.54 2.56 -5.53
C GLU A 42 9.04 4.00 -5.71
N SER A 43 9.89 4.91 -6.19
CA SER A 43 9.50 6.29 -6.48
C SER A 43 8.39 6.37 -7.53
N VAL A 44 8.57 5.68 -8.66
CA VAL A 44 7.58 5.62 -9.74
C VAL A 44 6.28 4.97 -9.25
N SER A 45 6.38 3.92 -8.43
CA SER A 45 5.21 3.27 -7.83
C SER A 45 4.45 4.21 -6.90
N LYS A 46 5.14 4.99 -6.06
CA LYS A 46 4.50 6.00 -5.19
C LYS A 46 3.83 7.10 -6.00
N GLU A 47 4.45 7.55 -7.09
CA GLU A 47 3.86 8.57 -7.98
C GLU A 47 2.63 8.02 -8.72
N LEU A 48 2.71 6.79 -9.22
CA LEU A 48 1.59 6.09 -9.84
C LEU A 48 0.44 5.84 -8.85
N GLN A 49 0.76 5.45 -7.61
CA GLN A 49 -0.25 5.30 -6.57
C GLN A 49 -0.87 6.66 -6.21
N SER A 50 -0.08 7.72 -6.05
CA SER A 50 -0.59 9.06 -5.76
C SER A 50 -1.53 9.56 -6.86
N SER A 51 -1.16 9.37 -8.13
CA SER A 51 -1.98 9.75 -9.28
C SER A 51 -3.22 8.85 -9.43
N SER A 52 -3.09 7.55 -9.22
CA SER A 52 -4.22 6.60 -9.24
C SER A 52 -5.20 6.84 -8.10
N VAL A 53 -4.73 7.19 -6.90
CA VAL A 53 -5.56 7.59 -5.76
C VAL A 53 -6.30 8.88 -6.10
N MET A 54 -5.61 9.88 -6.66
CA MET A 54 -6.24 11.13 -7.07
C MET A 54 -7.30 10.92 -8.16
N LEU A 55 -7.03 10.05 -9.15
CA LEU A 55 -7.98 9.70 -10.21
C LEU A 55 -9.19 8.94 -9.65
N GLY A 56 -8.96 8.03 -8.70
CA GLY A 56 -10.00 7.33 -7.97
C GLY A 56 -10.91 8.28 -7.19
N CYS A 57 -10.33 9.24 -6.46
CA CYS A 57 -11.08 10.25 -5.71
C CYS A 57 -11.91 11.16 -6.63
N ILE A 58 -11.34 11.66 -7.72
CA ILE A 58 -12.08 12.47 -8.70
C ILE A 58 -13.21 11.66 -9.33
N TRP A 59 -12.97 10.39 -9.65
CA TRP A 59 -13.99 9.50 -10.18
C TRP A 59 -15.12 9.29 -9.17
N THR A 60 -14.81 9.05 -7.89
CA THR A 60 -15.83 8.87 -6.84
C THR A 60 -16.63 10.14 -6.56
N ASP A 61 -16.00 11.31 -6.64
CA ASP A 61 -16.68 12.60 -6.44
C ASP A 61 -17.60 12.92 -7.62
N TYR A 62 -17.10 12.76 -8.85
CA TYR A 62 -17.90 12.91 -10.08
C TYR A 62 -19.10 11.95 -10.07
N TRP A 63 -18.87 10.73 -9.60
CA TRP A 63 -19.89 9.70 -9.46
C TRP A 63 -20.97 10.04 -8.44
N SER A 64 -20.56 10.46 -7.24
CA SER A 64 -21.47 10.87 -6.16
C SER A 64 -22.30 12.09 -6.57
N TYR A 65 -21.69 13.00 -7.35
CA TYR A 65 -22.35 14.16 -7.91
C TYR A 65 -23.38 13.81 -9.00
N THR A 66 -23.10 12.80 -9.84
CA THR A 66 -23.96 12.43 -10.98
C THR A 66 -25.02 11.37 -10.66
N ARG A 67 -25.01 10.77 -9.46
CA ARG A 67 -26.08 9.91 -8.91
C ARG A 67 -26.49 8.74 -9.82
N HIS A 68 -25.54 8.19 -10.58
CA HIS A 68 -25.74 6.95 -11.35
C HIS A 68 -25.44 5.71 -10.46
N SER A 69 -25.58 4.47 -10.97
CA SER A 69 -25.23 3.18 -10.31
C SER A 69 -23.86 2.61 -10.77
N PRO A 70 -22.91 2.26 -9.87
CA PRO A 70 -21.47 2.23 -10.18
C PRO A 70 -21.17 1.35 -11.39
N PRO A 71 -20.22 1.76 -12.28
CA PRO A 71 -19.88 0.94 -13.42
C PRO A 71 -19.40 -0.42 -12.94
N THR A 72 -19.75 -1.49 -13.66
CA THR A 72 -19.41 -2.89 -13.38
C THR A 72 -17.90 -3.18 -13.28
N SER A 73 -17.04 -2.18 -13.50
CA SER A 73 -15.59 -2.27 -13.46
C SER A 73 -14.93 -1.72 -12.20
N VAL A 74 -15.68 -1.23 -11.21
CA VAL A 74 -15.04 -0.91 -9.92
C VAL A 74 -14.64 -2.24 -9.27
N SER A 75 -13.38 -2.35 -8.85
CA SER A 75 -12.92 -3.51 -8.07
C SER A 75 -13.92 -3.78 -6.95
N SER A 76 -14.25 -5.04 -6.70
CA SER A 76 -15.26 -5.43 -5.70
C SER A 76 -15.03 -4.78 -4.34
N LEU A 77 -13.76 -4.54 -3.98
CA LEU A 77 -13.36 -3.79 -2.78
C LEU A 77 -13.86 -2.34 -2.78
N ALA A 78 -13.77 -1.64 -3.90
CA ALA A 78 -14.27 -0.28 -4.03
C ALA A 78 -15.80 -0.22 -3.92
N CYS A 79 -16.53 -1.21 -4.44
CA CYS A 79 -17.98 -1.32 -4.24
C CYS A 79 -18.36 -1.55 -2.77
N ILE A 80 -17.53 -2.24 -1.98
CA ILE A 80 -17.75 -2.42 -0.54
C ILE A 80 -17.46 -1.13 0.24
N VAL A 81 -16.33 -0.45 -0.07
CA VAL A 81 -15.96 0.83 0.57
C VAL A 81 -16.99 1.92 0.28
N LEU A 82 -17.55 1.94 -0.92
CA LEU A 82 -18.57 2.92 -1.34
C LEU A 82 -20.00 2.54 -0.91
N SER A 83 -20.17 1.46 -0.13
CA SER A 83 -21.50 1.04 0.31
C SER A 83 -22.00 1.91 1.47
N PRO A 84 -23.27 2.39 1.45
CA PRO A 84 -23.87 3.14 2.56
C PRO A 84 -23.72 2.50 3.96
N PRO A 85 -23.83 1.16 4.13
CA PRO A 85 -23.59 0.54 5.44
C PRO A 85 -22.12 0.59 5.86
N PHE A 86 -21.15 0.59 4.94
CA PHE A 86 -19.73 0.74 5.29
C PHE A 86 -19.44 2.15 5.80
N GLU A 87 -19.95 3.17 5.11
CA GLU A 87 -19.81 4.57 5.53
C GLU A 87 -20.43 4.82 6.92
N ALA A 88 -21.66 4.35 7.14
CA ALA A 88 -22.33 4.48 8.43
C ALA A 88 -21.57 3.76 9.57
N THR A 89 -20.94 2.63 9.25
CA THR A 89 -20.05 1.92 10.18
C THR A 89 -18.83 2.76 10.54
N CYS A 90 -18.14 3.33 9.55
CA CYS A 90 -16.99 4.20 9.79
C CYS A 90 -17.36 5.41 10.65
N VAL A 91 -18.47 6.08 10.34
CA VAL A 91 -18.97 7.23 11.10
C VAL A 91 -19.23 6.86 12.57
N LYS A 92 -19.88 5.71 12.82
CA LYS A 92 -20.15 5.24 14.20
C LYS A 92 -18.89 4.82 14.93
N VAL A 93 -17.95 4.14 14.27
CA VAL A 93 -16.66 3.74 14.85
C VAL A 93 -15.83 4.97 15.22
N PHE A 94 -15.75 5.97 14.33
CA PHE A 94 -15.05 7.23 14.62
C PHE A 94 -15.75 8.06 15.69
N ALA A 95 -17.07 7.95 15.82
CA ALA A 95 -17.83 8.56 16.92
C ALA A 95 -17.72 7.79 18.25
N GLY A 96 -16.95 6.70 18.33
CA GLY A 96 -16.81 5.88 19.53
C GLY A 96 -18.04 5.02 19.86
N LYS A 97 -18.97 4.85 18.92
CA LYS A 97 -20.24 4.13 19.07
C LYS A 97 -20.22 2.77 18.36
N ALA A 98 -19.10 2.06 18.46
CA ALA A 98 -18.92 0.77 17.80
C ALA A 98 -19.90 -0.31 18.31
N ASP A 99 -20.45 -0.14 19.51
CA ASP A 99 -21.43 -1.06 20.11
C ASP A 99 -22.85 -0.91 19.51
N GLU A 100 -23.11 0.18 18.78
CA GLU A 100 -24.42 0.50 18.15
C GLU A 100 -24.48 0.11 16.66
N LEU A 101 -23.58 -0.78 16.21
CA LEU A 101 -23.54 -1.24 14.83
C LEU A 101 -24.67 -2.23 14.56
N SER A 102 -25.46 -1.94 13.51
CA SER A 102 -26.46 -2.87 13.00
C SER A 102 -25.78 -4.06 12.31
N ARG A 103 -26.54 -5.15 12.12
CA ARG A 103 -26.03 -6.37 11.48
C ARG A 103 -25.47 -6.12 10.07
N ALA A 104 -26.08 -5.21 9.30
CA ALA A 104 -25.62 -4.85 7.97
C ALA A 104 -24.29 -4.05 8.00
N GLU A 105 -24.19 -3.09 8.91
CA GLU A 105 -23.00 -2.28 9.18
C GLU A 105 -21.82 -3.16 9.63
N ALA A 106 -22.04 -4.12 10.54
CA ALA A 106 -20.99 -5.03 10.99
C ALA A 106 -20.51 -6.03 9.91
N THR A 107 -21.30 -6.25 8.86
CA THR A 107 -21.00 -7.23 7.79
C THR A 107 -20.13 -6.63 6.69
N SER A 108 -20.31 -5.34 6.36
CA SER A 108 -19.53 -4.65 5.33
C SER A 108 -18.00 -4.65 5.54
N PRO A 109 -17.45 -4.28 6.72
CA PRO A 109 -16.01 -4.29 6.94
C PRO A 109 -15.45 -5.72 7.00
N ARG A 110 -16.23 -6.71 7.45
CA ARG A 110 -15.82 -8.12 7.40
C ARG A 110 -15.66 -8.61 5.97
N ARG A 111 -16.58 -8.20 5.09
CA ARG A 111 -16.52 -8.53 3.67
C ARG A 111 -15.29 -7.91 2.99
N LEU A 112 -14.95 -6.67 3.36
CA LEU A 112 -13.73 -6.01 2.91
C LEU A 112 -12.46 -6.78 3.32
N VAL A 113 -12.39 -7.25 4.57
CA VAL A 113 -11.24 -8.04 5.06
C VAL A 113 -11.10 -9.36 4.31
N VAL A 114 -12.21 -10.08 4.09
CA VAL A 114 -12.19 -11.37 3.37
C VAL A 114 -11.76 -11.18 1.91
N GLU A 115 -12.24 -10.15 1.24
CA GLU A 115 -11.96 -9.91 -0.18
C GLU A 115 -10.59 -9.26 -0.42
N ALA A 116 -9.99 -8.63 0.61
CA ALA A 116 -8.62 -8.12 0.56
C ALA A 116 -7.55 -9.20 0.87
N MET A 117 -7.96 -10.34 1.43
CA MET A 117 -7.08 -11.48 1.75
C MET A 117 -7.17 -12.64 0.74
N SER A 118 -8.04 -12.51 -0.27
CA SER A 118 -8.20 -13.46 -1.39
C SER A 118 -7.40 -13.01 -2.61
#